data_AF-A0A2D8ENT4-F1
#
_entry.id   AF-A0A2D8ENT4-F1
#
_cell.length_a   1.000
_cell.length_b   1.000
_cell.length_c   1.000
_cell.angle_alpha   90.00
_cell.angle_beta   90.00
_cell.angle_gamma   90.00
#
_symmetry.space_group_name_H-M   'P 1'
#
loop_
_entity.id
_entity.type
_entity.pdbx_description
1 polymer ?
#
loop_
_entity_poly.entity_id
_entity_poly.type
_entity_poly.pdbx_seq_one_letter_code
_entity_poly.pdbx_strand_id
1 'polypeptide(L)'
;MANSYLSRTLGTSTNVYKGTVSHWIKRSNLGSMGTFAAWDNGGTASNRAYLNLYNDSLYFYDQPTSTIVQTNRLFRDTSAWYHIVVGWDTSQVTESDRVKIYVNGVQETSMATANYPSQNSTLQFNTSGRTFSVGSYASSGSAAGFFDGYQSHFAFVDGQQLTPTPFGITDSTSGIWKFITPSGVTWGTNGVHLKFENSGALGTDSSGNSNTFTVNGNLKQALDTPSNVYATLSNIVGASSTATYSNGNLTAAISSSKSTSSTLGASAGKFYFETKLNDAQNTYLGICSERNTGTKFGSYRPLTESVMVNTAGNIYNAGGSTGSKGLPSMVTNDIIGCAFDIDNGKIWWSKNGQWYSGNSNSSSTINISDVVAGNSAYDFSSWTGEFALGAFGTSTNANNISVNFGNGFFGTTAVSSNSGAGEQDDGGEGIFQYDVPTGYRALNTKNINTYG
;
A
#
# COMPACT_ATOMS: atom_id res chain seq x y z
N MET A 1 -4.19 -7.29 13.78
CA MET A 1 -2.84 -7.24 14.36
C MET A 1 -1.99 -8.24 13.60
N ALA A 2 -0.81 -7.83 13.14
CA ALA A 2 0.10 -8.71 12.42
C ALA A 2 0.54 -9.91 13.30
N ASN A 3 0.61 -11.09 12.70
CA ASN A 3 0.95 -12.35 13.39
C ASN A 3 1.73 -13.33 12.49
N SER A 4 2.23 -12.84 11.35
CA SER A 4 2.81 -13.67 10.30
C SER A 4 4.20 -13.16 9.94
N TYR A 5 5.11 -14.08 9.59
CA TYR A 5 6.52 -13.78 9.33
C TYR A 5 7.17 -14.90 8.51
N LEU A 6 8.33 -14.60 7.93
CA LEU A 6 9.16 -15.57 7.24
C LEU A 6 10.34 -15.98 8.13
N SER A 7 10.78 -17.23 8.08
CA SER A 7 11.99 -17.67 8.79
C SER A 7 12.79 -18.76 8.08
N ARG A 8 14.10 -18.77 8.31
CA ARG A 8 15.01 -19.87 7.98
C ARG A 8 16.17 -19.93 8.97
N THR A 9 16.94 -21.01 8.95
CA THR A 9 18.22 -21.09 9.67
C THR A 9 19.37 -20.69 8.75
N LEU A 10 20.31 -19.90 9.27
CA LEU A 10 21.51 -19.51 8.54
C LEU A 10 22.56 -20.63 8.48
N GLY A 11 23.22 -20.72 7.34
CA GLY A 11 24.47 -21.48 7.19
C GLY A 11 25.69 -20.65 7.56
N THR A 12 26.87 -21.15 7.20
CA THR A 12 28.14 -20.42 7.37
C THR A 12 28.15 -19.16 6.50
N SER A 13 28.50 -18.02 7.09
CA SER A 13 28.59 -16.76 6.39
C SER A 13 29.77 -16.70 5.42
N THR A 14 29.59 -15.98 4.32
CA THR A 14 30.71 -15.57 3.45
C THR A 14 31.65 -14.63 4.19
N ASN A 15 31.11 -13.69 4.96
CA ASN A 15 31.88 -12.90 5.91
C ASN A 15 31.01 -12.48 7.09
N VAL A 16 31.40 -12.86 8.31
CA VAL A 16 30.63 -12.58 9.52
C VAL A 16 30.67 -11.10 9.95
N TYR A 17 31.62 -10.32 9.43
CA TYR A 17 31.76 -8.90 9.75
C TYR A 17 30.97 -7.98 8.83
N LYS A 18 30.49 -8.48 7.70
CA LYS A 18 29.94 -7.66 6.61
C LYS A 18 28.58 -8.15 6.14
N GLY A 19 27.70 -7.20 5.84
CA GLY A 19 26.45 -7.52 5.18
C GLY A 19 25.63 -6.27 4.89
N THR A 20 24.61 -6.46 4.07
CA THR A 20 23.64 -5.41 3.73
C THR A 20 22.23 -5.98 3.74
N VAL A 21 21.32 -5.28 4.38
CA VAL A 21 19.88 -5.46 4.17
C VAL A 21 19.37 -4.30 3.33
N SER A 22 18.61 -4.61 2.29
CA SER A 22 17.85 -3.65 1.49
C SER A 22 16.39 -4.05 1.48
N HIS A 23 15.48 -3.10 1.67
CA HIS A 23 14.07 -3.42 1.86
C HIS A 23 13.19 -2.21 1.58
N TRP A 24 12.10 -2.42 0.85
CA TRP A 24 11.02 -1.45 0.75
C TRP A 24 9.89 -1.74 1.73
N ILE A 25 9.53 -0.75 2.55
CA ILE A 25 8.40 -0.86 3.50
C ILE A 25 7.34 0.20 3.26
N LYS A 26 6.09 -0.12 3.61
CA LYS A 26 5.04 0.86 3.86
C LYS A 26 4.36 0.50 5.18
N ARG A 27 4.27 1.45 6.11
CA ARG A 27 3.81 1.19 7.48
C ARG A 27 2.31 1.31 7.61
N SER A 28 1.71 0.50 8.49
CA SER A 28 0.29 0.59 8.85
C SER A 28 0.06 0.97 10.31
N ASN A 29 1.05 0.80 11.19
CA ASN A 29 0.94 1.13 12.62
C ASN A 29 2.12 2.01 13.10
N LEU A 30 1.80 3.04 13.90
CA LEU A 30 2.74 4.01 14.45
C LEU A 30 2.95 3.79 15.96
N GLY A 31 4.05 4.28 16.51
CA GLY A 31 4.38 4.23 17.94
C GLY A 31 4.68 2.83 18.49
N SER A 32 4.36 1.76 17.75
CA SER A 32 4.67 0.38 18.10
C SER A 32 5.98 -0.09 17.44
N MET A 33 6.65 -1.04 18.10
CA MET A 33 7.81 -1.69 17.53
C MET A 33 7.41 -2.59 16.35
N GLY A 34 8.10 -2.46 15.21
CA GLY A 34 7.88 -3.31 14.03
C GLY A 34 9.19 -3.80 13.44
N THR A 35 9.48 -5.08 13.56
CA THR A 35 10.75 -5.69 13.14
C THR A 35 10.71 -6.15 11.71
N PHE A 36 11.61 -5.61 10.89
CA PHE A 36 11.72 -5.99 9.49
C PHE A 36 12.53 -7.27 9.30
N ALA A 37 13.62 -7.39 10.05
CA ALA A 37 14.58 -8.47 9.95
C ALA A 37 15.22 -8.74 11.31
N ALA A 38 15.38 -10.00 11.66
CA ALA A 38 16.00 -10.40 12.92
C ALA A 38 16.82 -11.69 12.79
N TRP A 39 17.89 -11.75 13.58
CA TRP A 39 18.78 -12.89 13.74
C TRP A 39 18.80 -13.28 15.20
N ASP A 40 18.22 -14.43 15.52
CA ASP A 40 18.10 -14.90 16.89
C ASP A 40 18.53 -16.37 17.04
N ASN A 41 18.76 -16.79 18.28
CA ASN A 41 19.12 -18.17 18.60
C ASN A 41 17.92 -19.02 19.08
N GLY A 42 16.67 -18.60 18.79
CA GLY A 42 15.46 -19.33 19.14
C GLY A 42 15.15 -19.56 20.63
N GLY A 43 16.05 -19.20 21.57
CA GLY A 43 15.90 -19.62 22.98
C GLY A 43 16.29 -18.62 24.08
N THR A 44 16.89 -17.47 23.81
CA THR A 44 17.26 -16.50 24.88
C THR A 44 17.32 -15.07 24.37
N ALA A 45 16.73 -14.12 25.11
CA ALA A 45 16.71 -12.68 24.79
C ALA A 45 18.10 -12.03 24.69
N SER A 46 19.15 -12.70 25.20
CA SER A 46 20.53 -12.22 25.21
C SER A 46 21.26 -12.36 23.87
N ASN A 47 20.78 -13.21 22.96
CA ASN A 47 21.47 -13.57 21.71
C ASN A 47 20.62 -13.22 20.49
N ARG A 48 20.45 -11.91 20.24
CA ARG A 48 19.63 -11.40 19.14
C ARG A 48 20.22 -10.13 18.53
N ALA A 49 20.01 -10.01 17.22
CA ALA A 49 20.17 -8.78 16.47
C ALA A 49 18.92 -8.52 15.62
N TYR A 50 18.58 -7.27 15.38
CA TYR A 50 17.45 -6.92 14.54
C TYR A 50 17.56 -5.53 13.94
N LEU A 51 16.83 -5.36 12.83
CA LEU A 51 16.50 -4.08 12.22
C LEU A 51 15.01 -3.86 12.43
N ASN A 52 14.64 -2.77 13.09
CA ASN A 52 13.24 -2.46 13.34
C ASN A 52 12.96 -0.95 13.26
N LEU A 53 11.67 -0.64 13.38
CA LEU A 53 11.23 0.66 13.85
C LEU A 53 10.96 0.59 15.34
N TYR A 54 11.60 1.46 16.10
CA TYR A 54 11.40 1.63 17.53
C TYR A 54 11.00 3.09 17.79
N ASN A 55 9.81 3.31 18.36
CA ASN A 55 9.22 4.65 18.51
C ASN A 55 9.26 5.47 17.21
N ASP A 56 8.92 4.82 16.09
CA ASP A 56 8.92 5.37 14.73
C ASP A 56 10.29 5.75 14.13
N SER A 57 11.41 5.42 14.77
CA SER A 57 12.76 5.64 14.23
C SER A 57 13.42 4.34 13.80
N LEU A 58 14.30 4.38 12.79
CA LEU A 58 15.08 3.20 12.39
C LEU A 58 16.09 2.86 13.47
N TYR A 59 16.18 1.57 13.77
CA TYR A 59 16.95 1.07 14.89
C TYR A 59 17.70 -0.21 14.48
N PHE A 60 19.03 -0.11 14.50
CA PHE A 60 19.96 -1.21 14.33
C PHE A 60 20.42 -1.67 15.70
N TYR A 61 20.21 -2.94 16.01
CA TYR A 61 20.48 -3.48 17.34
C TYR A 61 21.22 -4.80 17.31
N ASP A 62 22.23 -4.94 18.17
CA ASP A 62 22.85 -6.21 18.52
C ASP A 62 23.00 -6.30 20.04
N GLN A 63 22.30 -7.26 20.66
CA GLN A 63 22.26 -7.42 22.11
C GLN A 63 23.64 -7.80 22.70
N PRO A 64 24.39 -8.79 22.17
CA PRO A 64 25.66 -9.21 22.78
C PRO A 64 26.72 -8.11 22.83
N THR A 65 26.78 -7.25 21.81
CA THR A 65 27.74 -6.14 21.75
C THR A 65 27.20 -4.83 22.31
N SER A 66 25.92 -4.80 22.71
CA SER A 66 25.21 -3.56 23.08
C SER A 66 25.24 -2.48 21.99
N THR A 67 25.39 -2.89 20.72
CA THR A 67 25.42 -1.97 19.58
C THR A 67 24.03 -1.40 19.34
N ILE A 68 23.95 -0.06 19.25
CA ILE A 68 22.71 0.68 18.99
C ILE A 68 23.01 1.84 18.04
N VAL A 69 22.48 1.76 16.82
CA VAL A 69 22.48 2.90 15.88
C VAL A 69 21.04 3.24 15.55
N GLN A 70 20.60 4.42 15.97
CA GLN A 70 19.22 4.86 15.86
C GLN A 70 19.14 6.25 15.22
N THR A 71 18.29 6.40 14.21
CA THR A 71 18.12 7.67 13.48
C THR A 71 17.32 8.68 14.31
N ASN A 72 17.59 9.98 14.15
CA ASN A 72 16.67 11.03 14.63
C ASN A 72 15.40 11.13 13.77
N ARG A 73 15.48 10.74 12.48
CA ARG A 73 14.35 10.76 11.57
C ARG A 73 13.25 9.81 12.06
N LEU A 74 12.02 10.29 12.00
CA LEU A 74 10.81 9.54 12.35
C LEU A 74 10.01 9.24 11.10
N PHE A 75 9.54 8.00 10.97
CA PHE A 75 8.91 7.45 9.79
C PHE A 75 7.41 7.32 10.03
N ARG A 76 6.69 8.43 9.87
CA ARG A 76 5.26 8.51 10.24
C ARG A 76 4.30 8.55 9.06
N ASP A 77 4.80 8.62 7.83
CA ASP A 77 3.95 8.55 6.66
C ASP A 77 3.54 7.09 6.42
N THR A 78 2.25 6.80 6.65
CA THR A 78 1.66 5.47 6.40
C THR A 78 1.13 5.32 4.98
N SER A 79 1.20 6.38 4.17
CA SER A 79 0.77 6.37 2.76
C SER A 79 1.92 6.09 1.79
N ALA A 80 3.17 6.37 2.19
CA ALA A 80 4.36 6.24 1.35
C ALA A 80 5.14 4.93 1.57
N TRP A 81 5.82 4.49 0.50
CA TRP A 81 6.87 3.48 0.59
C TRP A 81 8.22 4.12 0.92
N TYR A 82 9.00 3.47 1.79
CA TYR A 82 10.37 3.83 2.13
C TYR A 82 11.33 2.74 1.68
N HIS A 83 12.38 3.12 0.96
CA HIS A 83 13.52 2.25 0.72
C HIS A 83 14.53 2.40 1.84
N ILE A 84 14.75 1.34 2.61
CA ILE A 84 15.72 1.30 3.69
C ILE A 84 16.86 0.38 3.28
N VAL A 85 18.08 0.91 3.32
CA VAL A 85 19.29 0.11 3.14
C VAL A 85 20.14 0.27 4.39
N VAL A 86 20.52 -0.84 5.01
CA VAL A 86 21.42 -0.85 6.16
C VAL A 86 22.59 -1.77 5.84
N GLY A 87 23.77 -1.18 5.72
CA GLY A 87 25.02 -1.90 5.48
C GLY A 87 25.94 -1.83 6.69
N TRP A 88 26.55 -2.95 7.05
CA TRP A 88 27.55 -3.02 8.12
C TRP A 88 28.86 -3.64 7.64
N ASP A 89 29.95 -3.15 8.19
CA ASP A 89 31.31 -3.68 8.04
C ASP A 89 32.11 -3.37 9.31
N THR A 90 32.15 -4.31 10.27
CA THR A 90 32.84 -4.06 11.54
C THR A 90 34.36 -3.99 11.40
N SER A 91 34.92 -4.34 10.24
CA SER A 91 36.36 -4.20 9.97
C SER A 91 36.82 -2.76 9.71
N GLN A 92 35.89 -1.84 9.43
CA GLN A 92 36.19 -0.43 9.16
C GLN A 92 36.94 0.23 10.32
N VAL A 93 37.98 0.99 9.98
CA VAL A 93 38.82 1.70 10.96
C VAL A 93 38.02 2.79 11.64
N THR A 94 37.36 3.64 10.85
CA THR A 94 36.45 4.69 11.34
C THR A 94 35.20 4.06 11.94
N GLU A 95 34.88 4.43 13.18
CA GLU A 95 33.75 3.88 13.92
C GLU A 95 32.41 4.09 13.18
N SER A 96 32.14 5.31 12.71
CA SER A 96 30.90 5.66 12.01
C SER A 96 30.73 5.00 10.63
N ASP A 97 31.79 4.41 10.07
CA ASP A 97 31.71 3.66 8.81
C ASP A 97 31.24 2.22 9.02
N ARG A 98 31.24 1.71 10.25
CA ARG A 98 30.90 0.30 10.54
C ARG A 98 29.41 -0.02 10.37
N VAL A 99 28.54 0.97 10.48
CA VAL A 99 27.10 0.85 10.20
C VAL A 99 26.64 2.09 9.43
N LYS A 100 26.06 1.89 8.26
CA LYS A 100 25.50 2.95 7.41
C LYS A 100 24.03 2.67 7.14
N ILE A 101 23.19 3.68 7.39
CA ILE A 101 21.74 3.63 7.15
C ILE A 101 21.43 4.60 6.02
N TYR A 102 20.65 4.15 5.05
CA TYR A 102 20.17 4.96 3.95
C TYR A 102 18.65 4.87 3.84
N VAL A 103 18.02 6.00 3.52
CA VAL A 103 16.58 6.12 3.32
C VAL A 103 16.36 6.79 1.97
N ASN A 104 15.60 6.14 1.09
CA ASN A 104 15.27 6.66 -0.25
C ASN A 104 16.51 7.13 -1.02
N GLY A 105 17.59 6.33 -0.96
CA GLY A 105 18.85 6.60 -1.66
C GLY A 105 19.82 7.54 -0.94
N VAL A 106 19.40 8.19 0.14
CA VAL A 106 20.21 9.19 0.87
C VAL A 106 20.71 8.60 2.19
N GLN A 107 21.99 8.82 2.52
CA GLN A 107 22.55 8.38 3.79
C GLN A 107 22.00 9.21 4.96
N GLU A 108 21.57 8.54 6.02
CA GLU A 108 21.26 9.19 7.29
C GLU A 108 22.56 9.52 8.03
N THR A 109 22.74 10.79 8.37
CA THR A 109 23.91 11.29 9.12
C THR A 109 23.55 11.83 10.50
N SER A 110 22.24 11.92 10.82
CA SER A 110 21.74 12.41 12.10
C SER A 110 21.17 11.26 12.94
N MET A 111 21.92 10.88 13.98
CA MET A 111 21.58 9.78 14.87
C MET A 111 21.11 10.27 16.23
N ALA A 112 20.03 9.70 16.74
CA ALA A 112 19.58 9.86 18.11
C ALA A 112 20.50 9.10 19.07
N THR A 113 20.93 7.90 18.66
CA THR A 113 21.91 7.08 19.37
C THR A 113 22.93 6.57 18.36
N ALA A 114 24.22 6.70 18.67
CA ALA A 114 25.32 6.31 17.80
C ALA A 114 26.35 5.48 18.58
N ASN A 115 25.91 4.34 19.12
CA ASN A 115 26.79 3.36 19.77
C ASN A 115 27.14 2.27 18.76
N TYR A 116 28.25 2.46 18.06
CA TYR A 116 28.70 1.56 17.00
C TYR A 116 29.42 0.34 17.56
N PRO A 117 29.48 -0.78 16.80
CA PRO A 117 30.20 -1.96 17.23
C PRO A 117 31.71 -1.71 17.29
N SER A 118 32.42 -2.45 18.16
CA SER A 118 33.89 -2.40 18.18
C SER A 118 34.50 -2.95 16.89
N GLN A 119 35.75 -2.58 16.60
CA GLN A 119 36.39 -3.02 15.36
C GLN A 119 36.55 -4.54 15.37
N ASN A 120 36.22 -5.17 14.25
CA ASN A 120 36.26 -6.62 14.05
C ASN A 120 35.36 -7.42 15.02
N SER A 121 34.38 -6.78 15.65
CA SER A 121 33.41 -7.52 16.47
C SER A 121 32.51 -8.38 15.59
N THR A 122 32.27 -9.62 16.01
CA THR A 122 31.25 -10.48 15.43
C THR A 122 29.87 -10.08 15.96
N LEU A 123 28.98 -9.69 15.06
CA LEU A 123 27.58 -9.40 15.40
C LEU A 123 26.71 -10.65 15.18
N GLN A 124 25.54 -10.71 15.81
CA GLN A 124 24.58 -11.79 15.55
C GLN A 124 24.03 -11.75 14.13
N PHE A 125 24.07 -10.59 13.47
CA PHE A 125 23.80 -10.46 12.04
C PHE A 125 24.69 -11.44 11.26
N ASN A 126 24.07 -12.38 10.54
CA ASN A 126 24.76 -13.37 9.72
C ASN A 126 25.64 -14.40 10.47
N THR A 127 25.45 -14.57 11.79
CA THR A 127 26.12 -15.65 12.54
C THR A 127 25.51 -17.01 12.17
N SER A 128 26.35 -18.02 11.96
CA SER A 128 25.91 -19.38 11.62
C SER A 128 24.97 -19.98 12.67
N GLY A 129 23.96 -20.73 12.21
CA GLY A 129 22.99 -21.41 13.07
C GLY A 129 21.95 -20.49 13.71
N ARG A 130 21.97 -19.17 13.44
CA ARG A 130 20.89 -18.27 13.87
C ARG A 130 19.64 -18.48 13.02
N THR A 131 18.47 -18.34 13.63
CA THR A 131 17.20 -18.14 12.93
C THR A 131 17.20 -16.74 12.34
N PHE A 132 17.16 -16.65 11.02
CA PHE A 132 16.93 -15.42 10.29
C PHE A 132 15.45 -15.30 9.96
N SER A 133 14.81 -14.25 10.45
CA SER A 133 13.40 -13.97 10.22
C SER A 133 13.18 -12.61 9.57
N VAL A 134 12.09 -12.51 8.80
CA VAL A 134 11.63 -11.28 8.13
C VAL A 134 10.18 -11.03 8.56
N GLY A 135 9.90 -9.82 9.05
CA GLY A 135 8.57 -9.38 9.52
C GLY A 135 8.28 -9.63 11.01
N SER A 136 9.21 -10.24 11.76
CA SER A 136 9.18 -10.39 13.22
C SER A 136 10.57 -10.80 13.72
N TYR A 137 10.73 -10.98 15.05
CA TYR A 137 11.81 -11.80 15.62
C TYR A 137 11.21 -13.04 16.28
N ALA A 138 11.85 -14.21 16.10
CA ALA A 138 11.23 -15.51 16.42
C ALA A 138 11.16 -15.81 17.93
N SER A 139 11.93 -15.11 18.76
CA SER A 139 12.18 -15.48 20.15
C SER A 139 11.09 -15.12 21.17
N SER A 140 9.88 -14.71 20.75
CA SER A 140 8.79 -14.55 21.71
C SER A 140 7.44 -14.82 21.07
N GLY A 141 6.70 -15.81 21.58
CA GLY A 141 5.25 -15.95 21.38
C GLY A 141 4.43 -14.80 21.95
N SER A 142 5.01 -13.60 22.01
CA SER A 142 4.43 -12.33 22.41
C SER A 142 4.18 -11.54 21.13
N ALA A 143 3.00 -10.93 21.00
CA ALA A 143 2.62 -10.07 19.88
C ALA A 143 3.51 -8.80 19.69
N ALA A 144 4.56 -8.64 20.50
CA ALA A 144 5.45 -7.49 20.49
C ALA A 144 6.58 -7.73 19.47
N GLY A 145 6.48 -7.14 18.28
CA GLY A 145 7.59 -7.10 17.31
C GLY A 145 7.22 -7.43 15.88
N PHE A 146 6.01 -7.91 15.61
CA PHE A 146 5.55 -8.07 14.23
C PHE A 146 5.54 -6.73 13.51
N PHE A 147 6.09 -6.71 12.30
CA PHE A 147 5.92 -5.56 11.43
C PHE A 147 4.48 -5.50 10.93
N ASP A 148 3.79 -4.39 11.23
CA ASP A 148 2.43 -4.13 10.75
C ASP A 148 2.51 -3.14 9.57
N GLY A 149 2.46 -3.69 8.37
CA GLY A 149 2.65 -2.97 7.11
C GLY A 149 2.88 -3.89 5.93
N TYR A 150 3.29 -3.29 4.81
CA TYR A 150 3.67 -3.96 3.59
C TYR A 150 5.19 -4.01 3.46
N GLN A 151 5.69 -5.12 2.93
CA GLN A 151 7.11 -5.34 2.63
C GLN A 151 7.23 -5.70 1.16
N SER A 152 8.26 -5.18 0.48
CA SER A 152 8.56 -5.48 -0.91
C SER A 152 10.06 -5.55 -1.14
N HIS A 153 10.49 -6.45 -2.04
CA HIS A 153 11.88 -6.62 -2.45
C HIS A 153 12.87 -6.63 -1.28
N PHE A 154 12.67 -7.53 -0.32
CA PHE A 154 13.62 -7.74 0.76
C PHE A 154 14.87 -8.44 0.22
N ALA A 155 16.03 -7.85 0.44
CA ALA A 155 17.32 -8.38 0.02
C ALA A 155 18.26 -8.42 1.20
N PHE A 156 18.93 -9.56 1.41
CA PHE A 156 20.08 -9.67 2.28
C PHE A 156 21.30 -10.09 1.46
N VAL A 157 22.38 -9.34 1.59
CA VAL A 157 23.66 -9.58 0.92
C VAL A 157 24.67 -9.96 1.99
N ASP A 158 25.14 -11.20 1.92
CA ASP A 158 26.14 -11.77 2.81
C ASP A 158 27.55 -11.39 2.32
N GLY A 159 28.27 -10.62 3.15
CA GLY A 159 29.69 -10.34 2.95
C GLY A 159 30.04 -9.01 2.30
N GLN A 160 29.05 -8.15 2.00
CA GLN A 160 29.30 -6.82 1.42
C GLN A 160 28.52 -5.73 2.17
N GLN A 161 29.18 -4.61 2.47
CA GLN A 161 28.53 -3.35 2.85
C GLN A 161 28.29 -2.53 1.58
N LEU A 162 27.07 -2.53 1.08
CA LEU A 162 26.68 -1.86 -0.16
C LEU A 162 26.01 -0.51 0.14
N THR A 163 26.06 0.38 -0.86
CA THR A 163 25.23 1.58 -0.92
C THR A 163 23.87 1.26 -1.56
N PRO A 164 22.92 2.21 -1.65
CA PRO A 164 21.60 1.93 -2.22
C PRO A 164 21.54 1.68 -3.73
N THR A 165 22.59 2.03 -4.50
CA THR A 165 22.57 2.02 -5.97
C THR A 165 22.30 0.67 -6.63
N PRO A 166 22.65 -0.50 -6.05
CA PRO A 166 22.24 -1.78 -6.61
C PRO A 166 20.73 -2.03 -6.54
N PHE A 167 20.00 -1.33 -5.67
CA PHE A 167 18.61 -1.63 -5.28
C PHE A 167 17.61 -0.53 -5.66
N GLY A 168 18.07 0.64 -6.08
CA GLY A 168 17.22 1.73 -6.53
C GLY A 168 17.97 2.79 -7.32
N ILE A 169 17.21 3.70 -7.93
CA ILE A 169 17.72 4.82 -8.72
C ILE A 169 16.86 6.07 -8.51
N THR A 170 17.47 7.25 -8.56
CA THR A 170 16.72 8.51 -8.64
C THR A 170 16.21 8.69 -10.06
N ASP A 171 14.90 8.87 -10.20
CA ASP A 171 14.31 9.29 -11.47
C ASP A 171 14.78 10.70 -11.83
N SER A 172 15.40 10.86 -13.01
CA SER A 172 15.98 12.14 -13.42
C SER A 172 14.93 13.22 -13.74
N THR A 173 13.67 12.83 -13.96
CA THR A 173 12.58 13.76 -14.28
C THR A 173 11.89 14.24 -13.01
N SER A 174 11.50 13.32 -12.13
CA SER A 174 10.75 13.66 -10.91
C SER A 174 11.63 13.90 -9.68
N GLY A 175 12.90 13.48 -9.72
CA GLY A 175 13.79 13.49 -8.55
C GLY A 175 13.42 12.46 -7.48
N ILE A 176 12.44 11.59 -7.75
CA ILE A 176 11.94 10.59 -6.80
C ILE A 176 12.81 9.34 -6.85
N TRP A 177 13.15 8.79 -5.70
CA TRP A 177 13.84 7.51 -5.58
C TRP A 177 12.89 6.35 -5.94
N LYS A 178 13.28 5.51 -6.91
CA LYS A 178 12.48 4.40 -7.43
C LYS A 178 13.20 3.06 -7.25
N PHE A 179 12.40 2.01 -7.15
CA PHE A 179 12.88 0.64 -7.17
C PHE A 179 13.48 0.30 -8.53
N ILE A 180 14.59 -0.46 -8.51
CA ILE A 180 15.09 -1.23 -9.65
C ILE A 180 15.33 -2.67 -9.20
N THR A 181 15.21 -3.62 -10.12
CA THR A 181 15.62 -5.00 -9.82
C THR A 181 17.09 -5.02 -9.39
N PRO A 182 17.44 -5.70 -8.27
CA PRO A 182 18.82 -5.77 -7.81
C PRO A 182 19.79 -6.19 -8.91
N SER A 183 20.86 -5.41 -9.11
CA SER A 183 21.86 -5.67 -10.15
C SER A 183 23.27 -5.43 -9.62
N GLY A 184 24.25 -6.19 -10.12
CA GLY A 184 25.64 -6.09 -9.66
C GLY A 184 25.89 -6.57 -8.22
N VAL A 185 24.97 -7.35 -7.65
CA VAL A 185 25.04 -7.87 -6.28
C VAL A 185 25.70 -9.26 -6.27
N THR A 186 26.68 -9.48 -5.39
CA THR A 186 27.18 -10.83 -5.06
C THR A 186 26.53 -11.27 -3.75
N TRP A 187 25.57 -12.19 -3.84
CA TRP A 187 24.70 -12.52 -2.71
C TRP A 187 25.42 -13.14 -1.50
N GLY A 188 26.53 -13.85 -1.72
CA GLY A 188 27.19 -14.64 -0.68
C GLY A 188 26.34 -15.85 -0.27
N THR A 189 26.82 -16.64 0.68
CA THR A 189 26.25 -17.95 1.04
C THR A 189 24.84 -17.83 1.63
N ASN A 190 24.62 -16.86 2.53
CA ASN A 190 23.33 -16.64 3.16
C ASN A 190 22.46 -15.59 2.46
N GLY A 191 22.91 -15.04 1.33
CA GLY A 191 22.18 -13.99 0.63
C GLY A 191 20.84 -14.48 0.07
N VAL A 192 19.88 -13.56 -0.02
CA VAL A 192 18.51 -13.85 -0.47
C VAL A 192 17.89 -12.61 -1.11
N HIS A 193 17.00 -12.82 -2.09
CA HIS A 193 16.08 -11.79 -2.59
C HIS A 193 14.64 -12.30 -2.57
N LEU A 194 13.83 -11.76 -1.66
CA LEU A 194 12.41 -12.07 -1.54
C LEU A 194 11.61 -10.99 -2.27
N LYS A 195 11.02 -11.34 -3.41
CA LYS A 195 10.18 -10.43 -4.21
C LYS A 195 8.72 -10.39 -3.77
N PHE A 196 8.23 -11.45 -3.13
CA PHE A 196 6.83 -11.64 -2.75
C PHE A 196 5.85 -11.69 -3.96
N GLU A 197 6.32 -12.13 -5.13
CA GLU A 197 5.54 -12.13 -6.38
C GLU A 197 4.64 -13.36 -6.57
N ASN A 198 4.80 -14.40 -5.74
CA ASN A 198 3.96 -15.61 -5.77
C ASN A 198 3.20 -15.78 -4.45
N SER A 199 1.88 -15.58 -4.48
CA SER A 199 1.00 -15.72 -3.30
C SER A 199 1.03 -17.11 -2.67
N GLY A 200 1.31 -18.17 -3.44
CA GLY A 200 1.46 -19.54 -2.94
C GLY A 200 2.84 -19.85 -2.37
N ALA A 201 3.83 -18.98 -2.57
CA ALA A 201 5.22 -19.22 -2.19
C ALA A 201 5.96 -17.91 -1.84
N LEU A 202 5.41 -17.13 -0.91
CA LEU A 202 5.95 -15.80 -0.54
C LEU A 202 7.38 -15.84 0.03
N GLY A 203 7.84 -16.99 0.53
CA GLY A 203 9.20 -17.18 1.06
C GLY A 203 10.25 -17.54 0.00
N THR A 204 9.90 -17.66 -1.28
CA THR A 204 10.82 -18.09 -2.34
C THR A 204 11.95 -17.10 -2.57
N ASP A 205 13.18 -17.62 -2.56
CA ASP A 205 14.39 -16.87 -2.88
C ASP A 205 14.58 -16.72 -4.39
N SER A 206 14.79 -15.48 -4.83
CA SER A 206 15.05 -15.09 -6.22
C SER A 206 16.51 -14.70 -6.49
N SER A 207 17.42 -14.85 -5.51
CA SER A 207 18.84 -14.50 -5.66
C SER A 207 19.66 -15.52 -6.45
N GLY A 208 19.14 -16.75 -6.61
CA GLY A 208 19.86 -17.90 -7.16
C GLY A 208 20.45 -18.84 -6.10
N ASN A 209 20.47 -18.45 -4.82
CA ASN A 209 21.02 -19.27 -3.73
C ASN A 209 20.07 -20.36 -3.21
N SER A 210 18.79 -20.33 -3.60
CA SER A 210 17.73 -21.21 -3.07
C SER A 210 17.55 -21.12 -1.55
N ASN A 211 17.84 -19.95 -0.97
CA ASN A 211 17.70 -19.68 0.46
C ASN A 211 16.24 -19.41 0.86
N THR A 212 15.31 -20.27 0.44
CA THR A 212 13.86 -20.14 0.68
C THR A 212 13.53 -20.11 2.17
N PHE A 213 12.54 -19.29 2.52
CA PHE A 213 12.03 -19.11 3.87
C PHE A 213 10.72 -19.88 4.07
N THR A 214 10.52 -20.38 5.28
CA THR A 214 9.23 -20.91 5.74
C THR A 214 8.28 -19.76 6.03
N VAL A 215 7.04 -19.88 5.55
CA VAL A 215 5.94 -18.98 5.89
C VAL A 215 5.31 -19.41 7.22
N ASN A 216 5.30 -18.52 8.19
CA ASN A 216 4.63 -18.72 9.47
C ASN A 216 3.41 -17.79 9.55
N GLY A 217 2.22 -18.35 9.75
CA GLY A 217 0.96 -17.60 9.74
C GLY A 217 0.33 -17.49 8.35
N ASN A 218 -0.47 -16.45 8.13
CA ASN A 218 -1.27 -16.23 6.92
C ASN A 218 -0.83 -14.92 6.22
N LEU A 219 0.42 -14.89 5.76
CA LEU A 219 0.91 -13.78 4.93
C LEU A 219 0.06 -13.66 3.67
N LYS A 220 -0.26 -12.42 3.28
CA LYS A 220 -1.04 -12.12 2.08
C LYS A 220 -0.18 -11.32 1.11
N GLN A 221 -0.25 -11.70 -0.16
CA GLN A 221 0.31 -10.88 -1.23
C GLN A 221 -0.51 -9.59 -1.38
N ALA A 222 0.17 -8.48 -1.63
CA ALA A 222 -0.44 -7.21 -1.98
C ALA A 222 0.00 -6.78 -3.37
N LEU A 223 -0.88 -6.09 -4.09
CA LEU A 223 -0.56 -5.46 -5.38
C LEU A 223 0.07 -4.06 -5.21
N ASP A 224 -0.20 -3.40 -4.07
CA ASP A 224 0.50 -2.17 -3.69
C ASP A 224 1.98 -2.48 -3.50
N THR A 225 2.83 -1.86 -4.30
CA THR A 225 4.29 -2.05 -4.33
C THR A 225 4.98 -0.69 -4.52
N PRO A 226 6.29 -0.60 -4.22
CA PRO A 226 7.07 0.62 -4.49
C PRO A 226 7.05 1.09 -5.96
N SER A 227 6.82 0.17 -6.89
CA SER A 227 6.71 0.44 -8.32
C SER A 227 5.28 0.68 -8.80
N ASN A 228 4.28 0.36 -7.98
CA ASN A 228 2.87 0.64 -8.28
C ASN A 228 2.04 0.80 -7.01
N VAL A 229 1.72 2.04 -6.66
CA VAL A 229 0.87 2.38 -5.51
C VAL A 229 -0.57 2.48 -5.97
N TYR A 230 -1.48 1.80 -5.26
CA TYR A 230 -2.92 1.85 -5.52
C TYR A 230 -3.56 2.91 -4.64
N ALA A 231 -4.66 3.48 -5.14
CA ALA A 231 -5.50 4.35 -4.33
C ALA A 231 -6.03 3.62 -3.09
N THR A 232 -6.14 4.35 -2.00
CA THR A 232 -6.79 3.95 -0.74
C THR A 232 -7.72 5.06 -0.28
N LEU A 233 -8.51 4.85 0.77
CA LEU A 233 -9.31 5.91 1.36
C LEU A 233 -8.42 6.86 2.17
N SER A 234 -8.60 8.16 1.93
CA SER A 234 -7.81 9.21 2.54
C SER A 234 -8.30 9.51 3.95
N ASN A 235 -7.41 9.35 4.93
CA ASN A 235 -7.64 9.75 6.32
C ASN A 235 -7.28 11.23 6.58
N ILE A 236 -6.69 11.92 5.60
CA ILE A 236 -6.22 13.31 5.71
C ILE A 236 -7.18 14.28 4.98
N VAL A 237 -7.67 13.89 3.80
CA VAL A 237 -8.56 14.73 2.97
C VAL A 237 -10.00 14.50 3.44
N GLY A 238 -10.33 15.16 4.55
CA GLY A 238 -11.61 15.06 5.25
C GLY A 238 -11.60 15.95 6.48
N ALA A 239 -12.26 17.09 6.45
CA ALA A 239 -12.36 17.96 7.62
C ALA A 239 -12.98 17.17 8.80
N SER A 240 -12.18 16.87 9.82
CA SER A 240 -12.52 16.21 11.11
C SER A 240 -12.77 14.68 11.11
N SER A 241 -11.70 13.90 11.29
CA SER A 241 -11.51 12.89 12.36
C SER A 241 -12.65 11.95 12.83
N THR A 242 -13.60 11.49 12.01
CA THR A 242 -14.60 10.51 12.49
C THR A 242 -14.93 9.35 11.54
N ALA A 243 -14.14 9.14 10.49
CA ALA A 243 -14.13 7.86 9.79
C ALA A 243 -13.06 6.94 10.39
N THR A 244 -13.46 5.73 10.78
CA THR A 244 -12.48 4.70 11.21
C THR A 244 -12.08 3.88 9.99
N TYR A 245 -10.79 3.92 9.67
CA TYR A 245 -10.23 3.19 8.54
C TYR A 245 -9.64 1.85 9.00
N SER A 246 -9.76 0.84 8.14
CA SER A 246 -9.21 -0.50 8.39
C SER A 246 -8.84 -1.19 7.06
N ASN A 247 -8.16 -2.34 7.14
CA ASN A 247 -7.76 -3.14 5.98
C ASN A 247 -6.90 -2.36 4.96
N GLY A 248 -5.86 -1.66 5.43
CA GLY A 248 -5.03 -0.82 4.55
C GLY A 248 -5.76 0.42 4.03
N ASN A 249 -6.70 0.95 4.81
CA ASN A 249 -7.61 2.03 4.44
C ASN A 249 -8.48 1.71 3.21
N LEU A 250 -8.82 0.44 2.99
CA LEU A 250 -9.78 0.02 1.97
C LEU A 250 -11.19 -0.16 2.53
N THR A 251 -11.33 -0.08 3.86
CA THR A 251 -12.62 -0.07 4.54
C THR A 251 -12.72 1.18 5.39
N ALA A 252 -13.85 1.88 5.31
CA ALA A 252 -14.16 3.03 6.15
C ALA A 252 -15.51 2.87 6.83
N ALA A 253 -15.53 3.07 8.14
CA ALA A 253 -16.73 3.34 8.92
C ALA A 253 -16.93 4.85 8.99
N ILE A 254 -17.72 5.41 8.07
CA ILE A 254 -17.93 6.85 7.90
C ILE A 254 -19.07 7.30 8.82
N SER A 255 -18.78 8.21 9.75
CA SER A 255 -19.80 8.83 10.62
C SER A 255 -20.86 9.61 9.84
N SER A 256 -22.01 9.86 10.48
CA SER A 256 -23.10 10.61 9.86
C SER A 256 -22.65 12.00 9.39
N SER A 257 -23.16 12.40 8.23
CA SER A 257 -22.88 13.69 7.59
C SER A 257 -21.42 13.90 7.23
N LYS A 258 -20.66 12.83 6.94
CA LYS A 258 -19.23 12.91 6.60
C LYS A 258 -18.91 12.26 5.27
N SER A 259 -17.76 12.62 4.73
CA SER A 259 -17.20 12.06 3.51
C SER A 259 -15.70 11.81 3.63
N THR A 260 -15.20 10.98 2.73
CA THR A 260 -13.78 10.68 2.48
C THR A 260 -13.57 10.61 0.96
N SER A 261 -12.32 10.64 0.53
CA SER A 261 -11.93 10.50 -0.88
C SER A 261 -10.88 9.41 -1.06
N SER A 262 -10.55 9.08 -2.30
CA SER A 262 -9.33 8.35 -2.60
C SER A 262 -8.08 9.19 -2.30
N THR A 263 -6.93 8.51 -2.13
CA THR A 263 -5.60 9.13 -1.99
C THR A 263 -4.95 9.47 -3.33
N LEU A 264 -5.39 8.84 -4.42
CA LEU A 264 -4.98 9.14 -5.79
C LEU A 264 -6.18 9.60 -6.61
N GLY A 265 -5.94 10.54 -7.52
CA GLY A 265 -6.84 10.97 -8.57
C GLY A 265 -6.07 11.10 -9.89
N ALA A 266 -6.79 11.24 -10.99
CA ALA A 266 -6.21 11.43 -12.32
C ALA A 266 -6.72 12.72 -12.95
N SER A 267 -5.94 13.29 -13.88
CA SER A 267 -6.24 14.56 -14.53
C SER A 267 -6.78 14.42 -15.96
N ALA A 268 -6.52 13.26 -16.58
CA ALA A 268 -7.02 12.86 -17.88
C ALA A 268 -7.35 11.36 -17.87
N GLY A 269 -7.90 10.80 -18.95
CA GLY A 269 -8.09 9.37 -19.12
C GLY A 269 -9.36 8.78 -18.49
N LYS A 270 -9.43 7.45 -18.46
CA LYS A 270 -10.63 6.68 -18.07
C LYS A 270 -10.32 5.69 -16.95
N PHE A 271 -11.06 5.81 -15.85
CA PHE A 271 -10.78 5.06 -14.62
C PHE A 271 -12.00 4.39 -14.03
N TYR A 272 -11.75 3.32 -13.27
CA TYR A 272 -12.77 2.47 -12.68
C TYR A 272 -12.41 2.08 -11.24
N PHE A 273 -13.42 2.04 -10.37
CA PHE A 273 -13.33 1.43 -9.04
C PHE A 273 -14.65 0.77 -8.65
N GLU A 274 -14.62 -0.11 -7.65
CA GLU A 274 -15.81 -0.78 -7.10
C GLU A 274 -15.96 -0.51 -5.61
N THR A 275 -17.20 -0.33 -5.16
CA THR A 275 -17.54 -0.12 -3.75
C THR A 275 -18.55 -1.16 -3.29
N LYS A 276 -18.17 -1.99 -2.31
CA LYS A 276 -19.10 -2.85 -1.58
C LYS A 276 -19.74 -2.08 -0.44
N LEU A 277 -21.07 -2.05 -0.42
CA LEU A 277 -21.86 -1.51 0.68
C LEU A 277 -21.89 -2.52 1.83
N ASN A 278 -21.13 -2.30 2.90
CA ASN A 278 -21.22 -3.16 4.10
C ASN A 278 -22.45 -2.82 4.94
N ASP A 279 -22.96 -1.60 4.77
CA ASP A 279 -24.30 -1.15 5.13
C ASP A 279 -24.80 -0.19 4.00
N ALA A 280 -26.12 -0.06 3.82
CA ALA A 280 -26.74 0.67 2.71
C ALA A 280 -27.61 1.85 3.16
N GLN A 281 -27.34 2.41 4.35
CA GLN A 281 -28.03 3.60 4.84
C GLN A 281 -27.38 4.88 4.31
N ASN A 282 -28.11 5.57 3.43
CA ASN A 282 -27.83 6.94 2.98
C ASN A 282 -26.38 7.19 2.50
N THR A 283 -25.74 6.18 1.90
CA THR A 283 -24.42 6.28 1.28
C THR A 283 -24.49 7.08 0.00
N TYR A 284 -23.42 7.82 -0.27
CA TYR A 284 -23.12 8.51 -1.50
C TYR A 284 -21.77 8.00 -2.00
N LEU A 285 -21.67 7.68 -3.28
CA LEU A 285 -20.43 7.25 -3.91
C LEU A 285 -20.31 7.82 -5.32
N GLY A 286 -19.09 8.13 -5.75
CA GLY A 286 -18.83 8.67 -7.08
C GLY A 286 -17.47 9.35 -7.11
N ILE A 287 -17.38 10.53 -7.72
CA ILE A 287 -16.14 11.28 -7.84
C ILE A 287 -16.26 12.69 -7.27
N CYS A 288 -15.12 13.29 -6.94
CA CYS A 288 -15.00 14.70 -6.59
C CYS A 288 -13.69 15.30 -7.09
N SER A 289 -13.62 16.63 -7.16
CA SER A 289 -12.35 17.32 -7.43
C SER A 289 -11.51 17.52 -6.17
N GLU A 290 -10.20 17.71 -6.38
CA GLU A 290 -9.22 18.12 -5.36
C GLU A 290 -9.59 19.45 -4.71
N ARG A 291 -10.35 20.32 -5.40
CA ARG A 291 -10.78 21.64 -4.90
C ARG A 291 -11.80 21.57 -3.75
N ASN A 292 -12.12 20.37 -3.29
CA ASN A 292 -12.88 20.16 -2.08
C ASN A 292 -12.05 20.27 -0.77
N THR A 293 -10.79 20.75 -0.80
CA THR A 293 -9.90 20.81 0.38
C THR A 293 -10.44 21.55 1.63
N GLY A 294 -9.94 21.11 2.79
CA GLY A 294 -9.93 21.89 4.04
C GLY A 294 -11.21 21.86 4.87
N THR A 295 -12.25 22.58 4.46
CA THR A 295 -13.48 22.82 5.27
C THR A 295 -14.74 22.19 4.67
N LYS A 296 -14.69 21.74 3.41
CA LYS A 296 -15.88 21.32 2.65
C LYS A 296 -16.15 19.81 2.68
N PHE A 297 -15.21 19.00 3.14
CA PHE A 297 -15.42 17.56 3.41
C PHE A 297 -16.13 17.28 4.76
N GLY A 298 -16.52 18.32 5.51
CA GLY A 298 -17.33 18.17 6.72
C GLY A 298 -18.79 17.77 6.47
N SER A 299 -19.18 17.66 5.19
CA SER A 299 -20.50 17.26 4.71
C SER A 299 -20.46 15.87 4.05
N TYR A 300 -21.63 15.25 3.94
CA TYR A 300 -21.77 13.91 3.33
C TYR A 300 -21.50 13.85 1.83
N ARG A 301 -21.37 15.01 1.20
CA ARG A 301 -20.96 15.19 -0.18
C ARG A 301 -19.93 16.31 -0.25
N PRO A 302 -18.88 16.17 -1.08
CA PRO A 302 -17.95 17.26 -1.34
C PRO A 302 -18.71 18.40 -2.04
N LEU A 303 -18.75 19.59 -1.43
CA LEU A 303 -19.74 20.62 -1.76
C LEU A 303 -19.44 21.45 -3.01
N THR A 304 -18.26 21.37 -3.61
CA THR A 304 -17.88 22.29 -4.73
C THR A 304 -18.02 21.65 -6.09
N GLU A 305 -17.44 20.46 -6.24
CA GLU A 305 -17.42 19.70 -7.50
C GLU A 305 -17.39 18.22 -7.12
N SER A 306 -18.58 17.64 -7.00
CA SER A 306 -18.78 16.20 -6.82
C SER A 306 -19.93 15.73 -7.69
N VAL A 307 -19.85 14.48 -8.13
CA VAL A 307 -20.91 13.78 -8.84
C VAL A 307 -20.97 12.40 -8.19
N MET A 308 -22.06 12.17 -7.48
CA MET A 308 -22.25 10.98 -6.66
C MET A 308 -23.63 10.41 -6.88
N VAL A 309 -23.79 9.11 -6.66
CA VAL A 309 -25.08 8.43 -6.60
C VAL A 309 -25.36 8.07 -5.14
N ASN A 310 -26.59 8.32 -4.67
CA ASN A 310 -27.00 7.92 -3.31
C ASN A 310 -27.65 6.53 -3.30
N THR A 311 -27.89 5.93 -2.13
CA THR A 311 -28.52 4.59 -2.00
C THR A 311 -29.92 4.45 -2.61
N ALA A 312 -30.64 5.54 -2.87
CA ALA A 312 -31.90 5.52 -3.63
C ALA A 312 -31.69 5.49 -5.17
N GLY A 313 -30.45 5.69 -5.61
CA GLY A 313 -30.02 5.70 -7.00
C GLY A 313 -30.02 7.09 -7.65
N ASN A 314 -30.30 8.15 -6.89
CA ASN A 314 -30.37 9.52 -7.41
C ASN A 314 -28.97 10.08 -7.59
N ILE A 315 -28.75 10.79 -8.71
CA ILE A 315 -27.49 11.47 -9.00
C ILE A 315 -27.52 12.87 -8.42
N TYR A 316 -26.37 13.24 -7.89
CA TYR A 316 -26.21 14.31 -6.95
C TYR A 316 -24.92 15.06 -7.27
N ASN A 317 -25.00 16.37 -7.49
CA ASN A 317 -23.83 17.22 -7.73
C ASN A 317 -23.69 18.35 -6.70
N ALA A 318 -22.76 19.29 -6.87
CA ALA A 318 -22.57 20.41 -5.93
C ALA A 318 -23.86 21.22 -5.64
N GLY A 319 -24.79 21.31 -6.60
CA GLY A 319 -26.06 22.03 -6.47
C GLY A 319 -27.20 21.24 -5.83
N GLY A 320 -26.99 19.97 -5.45
CA GLY A 320 -28.05 19.12 -4.88
C GLY A 320 -28.46 17.99 -5.82
N SER A 321 -29.74 17.56 -5.73
CA SER A 321 -30.28 16.49 -6.60
C SER A 321 -30.38 16.99 -8.03
N THR A 322 -29.91 16.18 -8.97
CA THR A 322 -29.91 16.55 -10.40
C THR A 322 -31.23 16.20 -11.09
N GLY A 323 -32.10 15.43 -10.41
CA GLY A 323 -33.28 14.82 -11.03
C GLY A 323 -32.96 13.58 -11.88
N SER A 324 -31.69 13.32 -12.19
CA SER A 324 -31.25 12.10 -12.86
C SER A 324 -31.07 10.95 -11.88
N LYS A 325 -31.20 9.72 -12.39
CA LYS A 325 -31.15 8.47 -11.61
C LYS A 325 -30.16 7.51 -12.24
N GLY A 326 -29.01 7.33 -11.59
CA GLY A 326 -27.90 6.52 -12.08
C GLY A 326 -28.00 5.04 -11.74
N LEU A 327 -28.81 4.66 -10.74
CA LEU A 327 -28.96 3.28 -10.28
C LEU A 327 -30.38 3.00 -9.78
N PRO A 328 -30.83 1.72 -9.69
CA PRO A 328 -31.93 1.34 -8.82
C PRO A 328 -31.55 1.52 -7.34
N SER A 329 -32.49 1.28 -6.41
CA SER A 329 -32.16 1.31 -4.99
C SER A 329 -31.08 0.27 -4.66
N MET A 330 -30.20 0.64 -3.74
CA MET A 330 -29.09 -0.17 -3.25
C MET A 330 -29.38 -0.70 -1.86
N VAL A 331 -28.87 -1.89 -1.57
CA VAL A 331 -28.99 -2.59 -0.30
C VAL A 331 -27.64 -3.11 0.15
N THR A 332 -27.56 -3.56 1.40
CA THR A 332 -26.34 -4.13 1.97
C THR A 332 -25.83 -5.29 1.12
N ASN A 333 -24.52 -5.36 0.96
CA ASN A 333 -23.75 -6.27 0.10
C ASN A 333 -23.81 -5.99 -1.40
N ASP A 334 -24.58 -5.01 -1.88
CA ASP A 334 -24.42 -4.57 -3.27
C ASP A 334 -23.00 -4.04 -3.51
N ILE A 335 -22.47 -4.36 -4.68
CA ILE A 335 -21.19 -3.88 -5.18
C ILE A 335 -21.48 -2.92 -6.32
N ILE A 336 -20.98 -1.70 -6.18
CA ILE A 336 -21.26 -0.59 -7.07
C ILE A 336 -19.99 -0.26 -7.84
N GLY A 337 -20.01 -0.51 -9.16
CA GLY A 337 -18.95 -0.07 -10.05
C GLY A 337 -19.13 1.39 -10.41
N CYS A 338 -18.03 2.13 -10.57
CA CYS A 338 -18.02 3.53 -10.96
C CYS A 338 -16.98 3.71 -12.07
N ALA A 339 -17.43 3.94 -13.30
CA ALA A 339 -16.59 4.22 -14.45
C ALA A 339 -16.68 5.71 -14.79
N PHE A 340 -15.55 6.38 -14.94
CA PHE A 340 -15.50 7.79 -15.28
C PHE A 340 -14.42 8.08 -16.32
N ASP A 341 -14.78 8.90 -17.29
CA ASP A 341 -13.99 9.35 -18.44
C ASP A 341 -13.76 10.85 -18.25
N ILE A 342 -12.56 11.21 -17.83
CA ILE A 342 -12.19 12.58 -17.48
C ILE A 342 -12.06 13.41 -18.75
N ASP A 343 -11.54 12.82 -19.83
CA ASP A 343 -11.33 13.49 -21.12
C ASP A 343 -12.66 14.00 -21.72
N ASN A 344 -13.73 13.25 -21.53
CA ASN A 344 -15.06 13.58 -22.05
C ASN A 344 -16.04 14.10 -20.98
N GLY A 345 -15.63 14.14 -19.71
CA GLY A 345 -16.48 14.53 -18.59
C GLY A 345 -17.70 13.61 -18.41
N LYS A 346 -17.54 12.29 -18.47
CA LYS A 346 -18.66 11.33 -18.42
C LYS A 346 -18.51 10.30 -17.30
N ILE A 347 -19.59 10.02 -16.58
CA ILE A 347 -19.62 9.02 -15.49
C ILE A 347 -20.84 8.09 -15.57
N TRP A 348 -20.59 6.83 -15.22
CA TRP A 348 -21.58 5.75 -15.13
C TRP A 348 -21.42 4.96 -13.83
N TRP A 349 -22.49 4.27 -13.46
CA TRP A 349 -22.49 3.34 -12.36
C TRP A 349 -23.05 1.98 -12.79
N SER A 350 -22.53 0.93 -12.17
CA SER A 350 -23.07 -0.42 -12.22
C SER A 350 -23.50 -0.88 -10.83
N LYS A 351 -24.46 -1.80 -10.76
CA LYS A 351 -24.79 -2.54 -9.53
C LYS A 351 -24.68 -4.02 -9.81
N ASN A 352 -23.80 -4.70 -9.06
CA ASN A 352 -23.53 -6.12 -9.18
C ASN A 352 -23.23 -6.54 -10.65
N GLY A 353 -22.45 -5.72 -11.35
CA GLY A 353 -22.07 -5.92 -12.76
C GLY A 353 -23.07 -5.39 -13.79
N GLN A 354 -24.31 -5.06 -13.42
CA GLN A 354 -25.30 -4.50 -14.36
C GLN A 354 -25.15 -2.98 -14.47
N TRP A 355 -24.98 -2.46 -15.69
CA TRP A 355 -24.82 -1.02 -15.97
C TRP A 355 -26.16 -0.30 -16.16
N TYR A 356 -26.17 1.00 -15.83
CA TYR A 356 -27.35 1.86 -15.90
C TYR A 356 -27.06 3.23 -16.51
N SER A 357 -28.07 3.83 -17.14
CA SER A 357 -28.01 5.20 -17.68
C SER A 357 -27.87 6.24 -16.56
N GLY A 358 -27.03 7.26 -16.75
CA GLY A 358 -26.89 8.42 -15.86
C GLY A 358 -27.57 9.71 -16.34
N ASN A 359 -28.13 9.72 -17.56
CA ASN A 359 -28.69 10.91 -18.20
C ASN A 359 -30.22 11.02 -18.20
N SER A 360 -30.92 10.18 -17.45
CA SER A 360 -32.39 10.20 -17.39
C SER A 360 -32.92 10.21 -15.96
N ASN A 361 -34.19 10.54 -15.78
CA ASN A 361 -34.85 10.53 -14.46
C ASN A 361 -35.26 9.12 -13.99
N SER A 362 -34.92 8.08 -14.76
CA SER A 362 -35.19 6.68 -14.44
C SER A 362 -33.92 5.84 -14.56
N SER A 363 -33.77 4.83 -13.71
CA SER A 363 -32.63 3.91 -13.78
C SER A 363 -32.88 2.84 -14.83
N SER A 364 -32.55 3.12 -16.09
CA SER A 364 -32.66 2.19 -17.22
C SER A 364 -31.37 1.39 -17.38
N THR A 365 -31.49 0.07 -17.58
CA THR A 365 -30.35 -0.80 -17.85
C THR A 365 -29.72 -0.47 -19.19
N ILE A 366 -28.39 -0.49 -19.27
CA ILE A 366 -27.61 -0.35 -20.50
C ILE A 366 -26.58 -1.48 -20.58
N ASN A 367 -25.98 -1.67 -21.76
CA ASN A 367 -24.90 -2.64 -21.94
C ASN A 367 -23.55 -2.01 -21.62
N ILE A 368 -22.56 -2.82 -21.28
CA ILE A 368 -21.18 -2.34 -21.08
C ILE A 368 -20.62 -1.66 -22.34
N SER A 369 -21.05 -2.08 -23.54
CA SER A 369 -20.71 -1.43 -24.81
C SER A 369 -21.17 0.02 -24.90
N ASP A 370 -22.26 0.39 -24.21
CA ASP A 370 -22.72 1.78 -24.16
C ASP A 370 -21.77 2.65 -23.33
N VAL A 371 -21.21 2.10 -22.24
CA VAL A 371 -20.19 2.76 -21.41
C VAL A 371 -18.90 2.97 -22.20
N VAL A 372 -18.47 1.95 -22.96
CA VAL A 372 -17.28 2.03 -23.83
C VAL A 372 -17.47 3.08 -24.93
N ALA A 373 -18.66 3.14 -25.53
CA ALA A 373 -19.00 4.12 -26.56
C ALA A 373 -19.21 5.54 -26.01
N GLY A 374 -19.28 5.72 -24.69
CA GLY A 374 -19.54 7.02 -24.09
C GLY A 374 -21.01 7.46 -24.15
N ASN A 375 -21.96 6.53 -24.26
CA ASN A 375 -23.39 6.80 -24.36
C ASN A 375 -24.08 6.78 -22.99
N SER A 376 -25.17 7.53 -22.84
CA SER A 376 -26.06 7.47 -21.66
C SER A 376 -25.39 7.79 -20.30
N ALA A 377 -24.27 8.52 -20.30
CA ALA A 377 -23.55 8.93 -19.10
C ALA A 377 -24.22 10.12 -18.40
N TYR A 378 -23.95 10.30 -17.11
CA TYR A 378 -24.07 11.64 -16.54
C TYR A 378 -22.91 12.51 -17.02
N ASP A 379 -23.21 13.75 -17.43
CA ASP A 379 -22.25 14.71 -17.94
C ASP A 379 -21.74 15.62 -16.82
N PHE A 380 -20.44 15.57 -16.55
CA PHE A 380 -19.73 16.43 -15.63
C PHE A 380 -18.68 17.32 -16.33
N SER A 381 -18.73 17.48 -17.65
CA SER A 381 -17.78 18.30 -18.45
C SER A 381 -17.70 19.78 -18.02
N SER A 382 -18.68 20.27 -17.25
CA SER A 382 -18.64 21.60 -16.63
C SER A 382 -17.67 21.72 -15.44
N TRP A 383 -17.07 20.62 -14.98
CA TRP A 383 -16.08 20.63 -13.93
C TRP A 383 -14.81 21.36 -14.34
N THR A 384 -14.24 22.10 -13.39
CA THR A 384 -12.99 22.85 -13.61
C THR A 384 -11.90 22.47 -12.59
N GLY A 385 -12.11 21.39 -11.83
CA GLY A 385 -11.09 20.77 -11.00
C GLY A 385 -10.04 20.04 -11.83
N GLU A 386 -8.81 19.97 -11.31
CA GLU A 386 -7.65 19.39 -11.99
C GLU A 386 -7.63 17.86 -11.92
N PHE A 387 -8.10 17.27 -10.81
CA PHE A 387 -8.07 15.83 -10.58
C PHE A 387 -9.46 15.28 -10.24
N ALA A 388 -9.82 14.14 -10.83
CA ALA A 388 -10.95 13.33 -10.40
C ALA A 388 -10.50 12.29 -9.36
N LEU A 389 -10.99 12.44 -8.13
CA LEU A 389 -10.79 11.53 -7.00
C LEU A 389 -12.05 10.67 -6.81
N GLY A 390 -11.90 9.43 -6.37
CA GLY A 390 -13.02 8.66 -5.81
C GLY A 390 -13.55 9.36 -4.56
N ALA A 391 -14.87 9.40 -4.39
CA ALA A 391 -15.54 10.12 -3.31
C ALA A 391 -16.62 9.27 -2.67
N PHE A 392 -16.70 9.33 -1.34
CA PHE A 392 -17.61 8.50 -0.55
C PHE A 392 -18.15 9.28 0.64
N GLY A 393 -19.42 9.15 0.99
CA GLY A 393 -19.97 9.81 2.16
C GLY A 393 -21.34 9.31 2.59
N THR A 394 -21.85 9.82 3.71
CA THR A 394 -23.09 9.34 4.35
C THR A 394 -23.89 10.51 4.92
N SER A 395 -25.20 10.62 4.63
CA SER A 395 -25.96 11.81 5.09
C SER A 395 -26.40 11.75 6.56
N THR A 396 -27.42 10.97 6.91
CA THR A 396 -27.99 11.02 8.26
C THR A 396 -27.40 9.99 9.22
N ASN A 397 -26.91 8.86 8.69
CA ASN A 397 -26.53 7.69 9.48
C ASN A 397 -25.08 7.33 9.18
N ALA A 398 -24.36 6.82 10.18
CA ALA A 398 -23.04 6.26 9.97
C ALA A 398 -23.16 5.00 9.09
N ASN A 399 -22.15 4.74 8.26
CA ASN A 399 -22.16 3.61 7.35
C ASN A 399 -20.75 3.08 7.08
N ASN A 400 -20.65 1.78 6.81
CA ASN A 400 -19.44 1.08 6.48
C ASN A 400 -19.39 0.75 4.98
N ILE A 401 -18.30 1.10 4.33
CA ILE A 401 -18.01 0.73 2.94
C ILE A 401 -16.67 0.04 2.83
N SER A 402 -16.52 -0.81 1.82
CA SER A 402 -15.23 -1.36 1.39
C SER A 402 -15.02 -1.01 -0.08
N VAL A 403 -13.88 -0.46 -0.44
CA VAL A 403 -13.58 -0.03 -1.81
C VAL A 403 -12.44 -0.86 -2.36
N ASN A 404 -12.64 -1.37 -3.56
CA ASN A 404 -11.61 -1.99 -4.39
C ASN A 404 -11.20 -0.98 -5.47
N PHE A 405 -10.00 -0.44 -5.36
CA PHE A 405 -9.41 0.45 -6.38
C PHE A 405 -8.62 -0.33 -7.45
N GLY A 406 -8.85 -1.63 -7.56
CA GLY A 406 -8.10 -2.56 -8.41
C GLY A 406 -7.10 -3.41 -7.63
N ASN A 407 -7.04 -3.29 -6.31
CA ASN A 407 -6.16 -4.07 -5.46
C ASN A 407 -6.66 -5.52 -5.22
N GLY A 408 -7.86 -5.88 -5.70
CA GLY A 408 -8.38 -7.25 -5.68
C GLY A 408 -9.07 -7.67 -4.37
N PHE A 409 -9.44 -6.75 -3.49
CA PHE A 409 -10.10 -7.07 -2.22
C PHE A 409 -11.21 -6.09 -1.84
N PHE A 410 -12.24 -6.61 -1.17
CA PHE A 410 -13.15 -5.83 -0.33
C PHE A 410 -12.89 -6.14 1.14
N GLY A 411 -12.23 -5.22 1.86
CA GLY A 411 -11.77 -5.47 3.21
C GLY A 411 -10.74 -6.60 3.23
N THR A 412 -11.06 -7.73 3.87
CA THR A 412 -10.18 -8.91 3.92
C THR A 412 -10.54 -9.99 2.91
N THR A 413 -11.63 -9.82 2.17
CA THR A 413 -12.16 -10.80 1.21
C THR A 413 -11.60 -10.52 -0.18
N ALA A 414 -10.89 -11.49 -0.74
CA ALA A 414 -10.44 -11.42 -2.13
C ALA A 414 -11.65 -11.39 -3.07
N VAL A 415 -11.55 -10.62 -4.15
CA VAL A 415 -12.54 -10.72 -5.22
C VAL A 415 -12.41 -12.08 -5.89
N SER A 416 -13.55 -12.63 -6.29
CA SER A 416 -13.61 -13.88 -7.04
C SER A 416 -14.73 -13.71 -8.06
N SER A 417 -14.40 -13.28 -9.26
CA SER A 417 -15.38 -13.29 -10.36
C SER A 417 -15.71 -14.73 -10.76
N ASN A 418 -16.57 -14.92 -11.76
CA ASN A 418 -16.88 -16.26 -12.27
C ASN A 418 -15.62 -17.00 -12.78
N SER A 419 -14.53 -16.29 -13.09
CA SER A 419 -13.23 -16.86 -13.47
C SER A 419 -12.41 -17.38 -12.27
N GLY A 420 -12.82 -17.07 -11.04
CA GLY A 420 -12.10 -17.42 -9.81
C GLY A 420 -10.90 -16.52 -9.49
N ALA A 421 -10.45 -15.68 -10.43
CA ALA A 421 -9.29 -14.79 -10.28
C ALA A 421 -9.65 -13.29 -10.24
N GLY A 422 -10.92 -12.94 -10.45
CA GLY A 422 -11.34 -11.55 -10.64
C GLY A 422 -11.23 -11.12 -12.11
N GLU A 423 -11.76 -9.94 -12.40
CA GLU A 423 -11.74 -9.33 -13.73
C GLU A 423 -10.64 -8.28 -13.80
N GLN A 424 -9.77 -8.41 -14.79
CA GLN A 424 -8.62 -7.53 -14.95
C GLN A 424 -9.06 -6.20 -15.60
N ASP A 425 -8.45 -5.10 -15.20
CA ASP A 425 -8.56 -3.88 -15.99
C ASP A 425 -7.78 -4.00 -17.31
N ASP A 426 -8.09 -3.13 -18.25
CA ASP A 426 -7.48 -3.21 -19.59
C ASP A 426 -6.02 -2.67 -19.60
N GLY A 427 -5.50 -2.27 -18.42
CA GLY A 427 -4.09 -1.94 -18.19
C GLY A 427 -3.27 -3.11 -17.66
N GLY A 428 -3.93 -4.19 -17.24
CA GLY A 428 -3.28 -5.36 -16.66
C GLY A 428 -2.85 -5.20 -15.19
N GLU A 429 -3.18 -4.09 -14.54
CA GLU A 429 -2.73 -3.76 -13.18
C GLU A 429 -3.85 -3.92 -12.15
N GLY A 430 -5.11 -3.69 -12.52
CA GLY A 430 -6.25 -3.78 -11.61
C GLY A 430 -6.92 -5.16 -11.63
N ILE A 431 -7.42 -5.62 -10.47
CA ILE A 431 -8.30 -6.79 -10.35
C ILE A 431 -9.61 -6.38 -9.64
N PHE A 432 -10.74 -6.71 -10.26
CA PHE A 432 -12.10 -6.34 -9.86
C PHE A 432 -13.02 -7.56 -9.72
N GLN A 433 -14.20 -7.36 -9.14
CA GLN A 433 -15.20 -8.42 -8.99
C GLN A 433 -16.04 -8.60 -10.27
N TYR A 434 -16.27 -7.53 -11.02
CA TYR A 434 -17.04 -7.54 -12.27
C TYR A 434 -16.26 -6.94 -13.44
N ASP A 435 -16.73 -7.24 -14.65
CA ASP A 435 -16.11 -6.82 -15.91
C ASP A 435 -15.88 -5.30 -15.94
N VAL A 436 -14.63 -4.92 -16.19
CA VAL A 436 -14.22 -3.54 -16.38
C VAL A 436 -14.51 -3.14 -17.83
N PRO A 437 -15.16 -1.99 -18.11
CA PRO A 437 -15.36 -1.55 -19.49
C PRO A 437 -14.01 -1.36 -20.20
N THR A 438 -13.90 -1.84 -21.44
CA THR A 438 -12.68 -1.68 -22.23
C THR A 438 -12.24 -0.22 -22.30
N GLY A 439 -10.93 0.03 -22.17
CA GLY A 439 -10.36 1.37 -22.09
C GLY A 439 -10.34 1.99 -20.68
N TYR A 440 -10.98 1.38 -19.67
CA TYR A 440 -10.94 1.87 -18.29
C TYR A 440 -9.86 1.16 -17.47
N ARG A 441 -9.33 1.86 -16.46
CA ARG A 441 -8.16 1.45 -15.69
C ARG A 441 -8.38 1.60 -14.18
N ALA A 442 -7.70 0.78 -13.38
CA ALA A 442 -7.61 0.98 -11.94
C ALA A 442 -6.87 2.27 -11.59
N LEU A 443 -7.27 2.93 -10.49
CA LEU A 443 -6.58 4.10 -9.93
C LEU A 443 -5.30 3.67 -9.20
N ASN A 444 -4.22 3.52 -9.96
CA ASN A 444 -2.88 3.24 -9.45
C ASN A 444 -1.83 4.07 -10.21
N THR A 445 -0.66 4.24 -9.61
CA THR A 445 0.38 5.13 -10.14
C THR A 445 0.89 4.74 -11.52
N LYS A 446 0.94 3.44 -11.88
CA LYS A 446 1.39 3.04 -13.22
C LYS A 446 0.37 3.42 -14.30
N ASN A 447 -0.91 3.14 -14.05
CA ASN A 447 -1.99 3.51 -14.95
C ASN A 447 -2.08 5.03 -15.09
N ILE A 448 -2.03 5.78 -13.98
CA ILE A 448 -2.05 7.25 -14.00
C ILE A 448 -0.87 7.80 -14.80
N ASN A 449 0.36 7.34 -14.53
CA ASN A 449 1.56 7.81 -15.24
C ASN A 449 1.51 7.53 -16.77
N THR A 450 0.73 6.55 -17.20
CA THR A 450 0.63 6.17 -18.62
C THR A 450 -0.56 6.83 -19.32
N TYR A 451 -1.68 7.02 -18.61
CA TYR A 451 -2.98 7.32 -19.22
C TYR A 451 -3.71 8.54 -18.64
N GLY A 452 -3.21 9.20 -17.58
CA GLY A 452 -3.99 10.24 -16.88
C GLY A 452 -3.23 11.42 -16.30
#